data_AF-A0A8J7PW43-F1
#
_entry.id   AF-A0A8J7PW43-F1
#
_cell.length_a   1.000
_cell.length_b   1.000
_cell.length_c   1.000
_cell.angle_alpha   90.00
_cell.angle_beta   90.00
_cell.angle_gamma   90.00
#
_symmetry.space_group_name_H-M   'P 1'
#
loop_
_entity.id
_entity.type
_entity.pdbx_description
1 polymer ?
#
loop_
_entity_poly.entity_id
_entity_poly.type
_entity_poly.pdbx_seq_one_letter_code
_entity_poly.pdbx_strand_id
1 'polypeptide(L)'
;PMARDLRFAWEETAQQRLDDQAQKVRDSLRAALLEWARRAGEGADYTDNQPLQCLHPVGHWYEVPNLLRNGVLAALLKDRPNLKHLLVHNIDTLGASLDPAVLGRHIASGRCLTYEVISRRLDDRGGGLARVDGRVRLVEGLAMPREELEFGLSFYNTLTTWVDIDRLLGVFGLARPDLADDARVSAAVHRMAGRLPTYVTLKDVKKRWGHGQEDVFPVCQFEKLWGDMTALPEVACGFVAVSRVRGQQLKDPAQLDGWVRDGSAAAVERLCDWE
;
A
#
# COMPACT_ATOMS: atom_id res chain seq x y z
N PRO A 1 16.43 12.31 1.57
CA PRO A 1 17.05 10.99 1.84
C PRO A 1 18.32 11.19 2.67
N MET A 2 18.86 10.14 3.30
CA MET A 2 20.21 10.18 3.83
C MET A 2 21.21 9.87 2.70
N ALA A 3 22.43 10.38 2.80
CA ALA A 3 23.53 10.12 1.90
C ALA A 3 23.84 8.60 1.81
N ARG A 4 23.64 7.86 2.90
CA ARG A 4 23.77 6.40 2.89
C ARG A 4 22.73 5.72 1.99
N ASP A 5 21.50 6.23 1.98
CA ASP A 5 20.40 5.65 1.20
C ASP A 5 20.66 5.84 -0.30
N LEU A 6 21.18 7.02 -0.67
CA LEU A 6 21.59 7.33 -2.04
C LEU A 6 22.73 6.43 -2.52
N ARG A 7 23.78 6.24 -1.69
CA ARG A 7 24.89 5.34 -2.02
C ARG A 7 24.41 3.91 -2.22
N PHE A 8 23.63 3.40 -1.26
CA PHE A 8 23.05 2.07 -1.34
C PHE A 8 22.28 1.88 -2.65
N ALA A 9 21.39 2.82 -3.00
CA ALA A 9 20.62 2.73 -4.24
C ALA A 9 21.51 2.70 -5.50
N TRP A 10 22.64 3.40 -5.50
CA TRP A 10 23.55 3.49 -6.64
C TRP A 10 24.53 2.33 -6.78
N GLU A 11 24.86 1.68 -5.66
CA GLU A 11 25.86 0.61 -5.57
C GLU A 11 25.20 -0.77 -5.65
N GLU A 12 24.03 -0.93 -5.03
CA GLU A 12 23.35 -2.24 -4.89
C GLU A 12 22.28 -2.50 -5.96
N THR A 13 21.85 -1.45 -6.69
CA THR A 13 20.90 -1.62 -7.81
C THR A 13 21.66 -1.75 -9.12
N ALA A 14 21.24 -2.68 -9.99
CA ALA A 14 21.83 -2.82 -11.32
C ALA A 14 21.82 -1.48 -12.08
N GLN A 15 23.00 -1.04 -12.52
CA GLN A 15 23.17 0.21 -13.27
C GLN A 15 23.58 -0.08 -14.71
N GLN A 16 23.15 0.78 -15.63
CA GLN A 16 23.69 0.80 -16.98
C GLN A 16 25.21 1.03 -16.92
N ARG A 17 25.95 0.22 -17.69
CA ARG A 17 27.36 0.46 -18.00
C ARG A 17 27.46 1.61 -19.00
N LEU A 18 28.18 2.65 -18.60
CA LEU A 18 28.41 3.84 -19.40
C LEU A 18 29.86 3.85 -19.90
N ASP A 19 30.16 4.62 -20.93
CA ASP A 19 31.53 4.94 -21.30
C ASP A 19 32.22 5.79 -20.20
N ASP A 20 33.55 5.90 -20.28
CA ASP A 20 34.35 6.57 -19.25
C ASP A 20 33.98 8.05 -19.05
N GLN A 21 33.58 8.77 -20.11
CA GLN A 21 33.22 10.18 -19.99
C GLN A 21 31.86 10.33 -19.32
N ALA A 22 30.87 9.57 -19.79
CA ALA A 22 29.53 9.55 -19.20
C ALA A 22 29.57 9.06 -17.74
N GLN A 23 30.43 8.09 -17.41
CA GLN A 23 30.66 7.64 -16.04
C GLN A 23 31.18 8.77 -15.14
N LYS A 24 32.19 9.54 -15.59
CA LYS A 24 32.71 10.69 -14.82
C LYS A 24 31.63 11.75 -14.57
N VAL A 25 30.80 12.04 -15.57
CA VAL A 25 29.68 12.98 -15.42
C VAL A 25 28.68 12.46 -14.39
N ARG A 26 28.32 11.17 -14.45
CA ARG A 26 27.43 10.52 -13.47
C ARG A 26 28.00 10.59 -12.05
N ASP A 27 29.29 10.31 -11.88
CA ASP A 27 29.93 10.34 -10.56
C ASP A 27 30.02 11.76 -9.99
N SER A 28 30.28 12.75 -10.85
CA SER A 28 30.23 14.17 -10.47
C SER A 28 28.82 14.59 -10.02
N LEU A 29 27.77 14.18 -10.75
CA LEU A 29 26.39 14.44 -10.37
C LEU A 29 26.05 13.78 -9.02
N ARG A 30 26.42 12.50 -8.83
CA ARG A 30 26.21 11.78 -7.57
C ARG A 30 26.90 12.47 -6.40
N ALA A 31 28.14 12.94 -6.57
CA ALA A 31 28.84 13.71 -5.55
C ALA A 31 28.10 15.00 -5.18
N ALA A 32 27.60 15.74 -6.18
CA ALA A 32 26.81 16.95 -5.96
C ALA A 32 25.49 16.65 -5.22
N LEU A 33 24.78 15.57 -5.57
CA LEU A 33 23.54 15.15 -4.90
C LEU A 33 23.77 14.72 -3.44
N LEU A 34 24.89 14.04 -3.15
CA LEU A 34 25.26 13.69 -1.77
C LEU A 34 25.55 14.94 -0.93
N GLU A 35 26.25 15.91 -1.51
CA GLU A 35 26.52 17.17 -0.82
C GLU A 35 25.24 17.99 -0.61
N TRP A 36 24.37 18.05 -1.62
CA TRP A 36 23.05 18.66 -1.50
C TRP A 36 22.25 18.05 -0.35
N ALA A 37 22.14 16.72 -0.29
CA ALA A 37 21.38 16.03 0.76
C ALA A 37 21.90 16.36 2.17
N ARG A 38 23.22 16.46 2.34
CA ARG A 38 23.84 16.87 3.61
C ARG A 38 23.55 18.32 3.97
N ARG A 39 23.68 19.23 3.00
CA ARG A 39 23.45 20.67 3.21
C ARG A 39 21.98 20.99 3.48
N ALA A 40 21.07 20.29 2.81
CA ALA A 40 19.62 20.43 3.00
C ALA A 40 19.11 19.85 4.33
N GLY A 41 19.91 19.01 4.99
CA GLY A 41 19.53 18.28 6.20
C GLY A 41 19.04 16.88 5.86
N GLU A 42 19.87 15.88 6.11
CA GLU A 42 19.52 14.48 5.85
C GLU A 42 18.27 14.07 6.64
N GLY A 43 17.25 13.58 5.93
CA GLY A 43 15.98 13.16 6.54
C GLY A 43 15.05 14.30 6.97
N ALA A 44 15.42 15.56 6.72
CA ALA A 44 14.52 16.68 6.91
C ALA A 44 13.44 16.74 5.82
N ASP A 45 12.32 17.40 6.13
CA ASP A 45 11.24 17.63 5.18
C ASP A 45 11.74 18.47 4.00
N TYR A 46 11.38 18.04 2.79
CA TYR A 46 11.60 18.85 1.60
C TYR A 46 10.53 19.93 1.51
N THR A 47 10.90 21.18 1.78
CA THR A 47 9.99 22.34 1.77
C THR A 47 10.22 23.28 0.60
N ASP A 48 11.21 23.00 -0.24
CA ASP A 48 11.56 23.84 -1.39
C ASP A 48 10.52 23.68 -2.52
N ASN A 49 10.21 24.78 -3.22
CA ASN A 49 9.43 24.80 -4.47
C ASN A 49 7.89 24.66 -4.33
N GLN A 50 7.26 23.85 -5.18
CA GLN A 50 5.80 23.77 -5.34
C GLN A 50 5.20 22.91 -4.22
N PRO A 51 4.14 23.37 -3.54
CA PRO A 51 3.54 22.62 -2.42
C PRO A 51 3.20 21.15 -2.75
N LEU A 52 2.81 20.85 -3.99
CA LEU A 52 2.49 19.49 -4.44
C LEU A 52 3.69 18.54 -4.48
N GLN A 53 4.92 19.05 -4.47
CA GLN A 53 6.14 18.25 -4.43
C GLN A 53 6.70 18.09 -3.01
N CYS A 54 6.13 18.80 -2.04
CA CYS A 54 6.54 18.74 -0.63
C CYS A 54 5.72 17.71 0.17
N LEU A 55 4.71 17.10 -0.44
CA LEU A 55 3.81 16.15 0.19
C LEU A 55 3.80 14.83 -0.59
N HIS A 56 3.65 13.73 0.13
CA HIS A 56 3.43 12.41 -0.45
C HIS A 56 2.46 11.62 0.43
N PRO A 57 1.67 10.69 -0.14
CA PRO A 57 0.88 9.76 0.65
C PRO A 57 1.81 8.79 1.40
N VAL A 58 1.44 8.44 2.64
CA VAL A 58 2.25 7.59 3.53
C VAL A 58 1.85 6.11 3.48
N GLY A 59 1.28 5.68 2.35
CA GLY A 59 0.79 4.33 2.12
C GLY A 59 -0.63 4.07 2.64
N HIS A 60 -1.28 3.10 2.02
CA HIS A 60 -2.70 2.79 2.21
C HIS A 60 -3.02 2.10 3.56
N TRP A 61 -2.03 1.77 4.40
CA TRP A 61 -2.32 1.28 5.74
C TRP A 61 -3.13 2.30 6.55
N TYR A 62 -2.89 3.60 6.36
CA TYR A 62 -3.53 4.67 7.14
C TYR A 62 -5.01 4.90 6.78
N GLU A 63 -5.54 4.35 5.69
CA GLU A 63 -6.95 4.53 5.30
C GLU A 63 -7.91 4.03 6.40
N VAL A 64 -7.71 2.81 6.89
CA VAL A 64 -8.57 2.23 7.94
C VAL A 64 -8.34 2.92 9.30
N PRO A 65 -7.11 3.07 9.83
CA PRO A 65 -6.85 3.83 11.05
C PRO A 65 -7.35 5.27 11.02
N ASN A 66 -7.35 5.93 9.86
CA ASN A 66 -7.87 7.29 9.76
C ASN A 66 -9.38 7.34 9.96
N LEU A 67 -10.15 6.29 9.62
CA LEU A 67 -11.57 6.20 9.99
C LEU A 67 -11.79 6.24 11.49
N LEU A 68 -10.83 5.72 12.28
CA LEU A 68 -10.87 5.78 13.75
C LEU A 68 -10.51 7.20 14.20
N ARG A 69 -9.42 7.78 13.67
CA ARG A 69 -8.89 9.08 14.09
C ARG A 69 -9.77 10.27 13.73
N ASN A 70 -10.39 10.27 12.56
CA ASN A 70 -11.20 11.39 12.08
C ASN A 70 -12.67 11.32 12.53
N GLY A 71 -13.03 10.32 13.35
CA GLY A 71 -14.38 10.15 13.89
C GLY A 71 -15.40 9.55 12.91
N VAL A 72 -15.03 9.23 11.67
CA VAL A 72 -15.96 8.65 10.68
C VAL A 72 -16.52 7.32 11.17
N LEU A 73 -15.68 6.43 11.71
CA LEU A 73 -16.16 5.15 12.25
C LEU A 73 -17.08 5.36 13.46
N ALA A 74 -16.78 6.33 14.33
CA ALA A 74 -17.61 6.65 15.48
C ALA A 74 -19.01 7.12 15.05
N ALA A 75 -19.07 8.02 14.06
CA ALA A 75 -20.33 8.49 13.48
C ALA A 75 -21.12 7.34 12.82
N LEU A 76 -20.45 6.50 12.02
CA LEU A 76 -21.08 5.33 11.40
C LEU A 76 -21.66 4.36 12.43
N LEU A 77 -20.96 4.09 13.53
CA LEU A 77 -21.43 3.19 14.58
C LEU A 77 -22.57 3.79 15.41
N LYS A 78 -22.63 5.11 15.53
CA LYS A 78 -23.78 5.80 16.15
C LYS A 78 -25.03 5.65 15.28
N ASP A 79 -24.90 5.84 13.97
CA ASP A 79 -26.02 5.76 13.04
C ASP A 79 -26.43 4.31 12.73
N ARG A 80 -25.47 3.38 12.77
CA ARG A 80 -25.65 1.95 12.50
C ARG A 80 -25.07 1.12 13.66
N PRO A 81 -25.75 1.03 14.82
CA PRO A 81 -25.22 0.34 16.00
C PRO A 81 -24.96 -1.16 15.76
N ASN A 82 -25.68 -1.77 14.81
CA ASN A 82 -25.52 -3.17 14.43
C ASN A 82 -24.44 -3.41 13.36
N LEU A 83 -23.72 -2.38 12.90
CA LEU A 83 -22.60 -2.55 11.97
C LEU A 83 -21.49 -3.36 12.66
N LYS A 84 -21.03 -4.42 11.96
CA LYS A 84 -20.01 -5.35 12.47
C LYS A 84 -18.86 -5.56 11.51
N HIS A 85 -19.12 -5.42 10.21
CA HIS A 85 -18.16 -5.74 9.17
C HIS A 85 -18.00 -4.60 8.19
N LEU A 86 -16.77 -4.42 7.71
CA LEU A 86 -16.43 -3.53 6.59
C LEU A 86 -15.86 -4.36 5.45
N LEU A 87 -16.14 -3.94 4.22
CA LEU A 87 -15.40 -4.37 3.04
C LEU A 87 -14.49 -3.22 2.63
N VAL A 88 -13.19 -3.42 2.68
CA VAL A 88 -12.17 -2.44 2.28
C VAL A 88 -11.52 -2.95 1.01
N HIS A 89 -11.49 -2.16 -0.06
CA HIS A 89 -10.90 -2.57 -1.34
C HIS A 89 -10.21 -1.39 -2.03
N ASN A 90 -9.30 -1.69 -2.96
CA ASN A 90 -8.72 -0.64 -3.79
C ASN A 90 -9.75 -0.10 -4.78
N ILE A 91 -9.65 1.19 -5.07
CA ILE A 91 -10.51 1.87 -6.05
C ILE A 91 -10.35 1.31 -7.47
N ASP A 92 -9.17 0.76 -7.79
CA ASP A 92 -8.87 0.14 -9.08
C ASP A 92 -9.36 -1.32 -9.20
N THR A 93 -9.91 -1.89 -8.12
CA THR A 93 -10.50 -3.24 -8.10
C THR A 93 -11.99 -3.16 -8.40
N LEU A 94 -12.34 -2.85 -9.66
CA LEU A 94 -13.70 -2.50 -10.05
C LEU A 94 -14.73 -3.63 -9.87
N GLY A 95 -14.29 -4.88 -9.82
CA GLY A 95 -15.16 -6.04 -9.59
C GLY A 95 -15.47 -6.33 -8.12
N ALA A 96 -14.89 -5.57 -7.18
CA ALA A 96 -15.16 -5.75 -5.77
C ALA A 96 -16.61 -5.34 -5.45
N SER A 97 -17.36 -6.27 -4.87
CA SER A 97 -18.77 -6.06 -4.53
C SER A 97 -19.15 -6.79 -3.24
N LEU A 98 -20.33 -6.50 -2.68
CA LEU A 98 -20.84 -7.23 -1.52
C LEU A 98 -21.33 -8.63 -1.95
N ASP A 99 -20.51 -9.65 -1.68
CA ASP A 99 -20.86 -11.05 -1.92
C ASP A 99 -21.25 -11.73 -0.58
N PRO A 100 -22.52 -12.15 -0.40
CA PRO A 100 -22.97 -12.80 0.82
C PRO A 100 -22.25 -14.10 1.15
N ALA A 101 -21.79 -14.86 0.15
CA ALA A 101 -21.06 -16.10 0.37
C ALA A 101 -19.66 -15.82 0.94
N VAL A 102 -18.98 -14.79 0.45
CA VAL A 102 -17.67 -14.40 0.97
C VAL A 102 -17.80 -13.80 2.37
N LEU A 103 -18.77 -12.92 2.59
CA LEU A 103 -19.08 -12.39 3.93
C LEU A 103 -19.43 -13.52 4.92
N GLY A 104 -20.26 -14.47 4.51
CA GLY A 104 -20.63 -15.63 5.34
C GLY A 104 -19.40 -16.47 5.72
N ARG A 105 -18.46 -16.68 4.79
CA ARG A 105 -17.17 -17.34 5.10
C ARG A 105 -16.32 -16.53 6.08
N HIS A 106 -16.26 -15.21 5.93
CA HIS A 106 -15.55 -14.35 6.88
C HIS A 106 -16.13 -14.49 8.29
N ILE A 107 -17.46 -14.37 8.42
CA ILE A 107 -18.18 -14.52 9.70
C ILE A 107 -17.93 -15.90 10.32
N ALA A 108 -18.12 -16.98 9.54
CA ALA A 108 -17.94 -18.34 10.02
C ALA A 108 -16.49 -18.64 10.45
N SER A 109 -15.51 -17.95 9.86
CA SER A 109 -14.10 -18.12 10.23
C SER A 109 -13.72 -17.50 11.56
N GLY A 110 -14.52 -16.55 12.08
CA GLY A 110 -14.24 -15.83 13.33
C GLY A 110 -12.95 -15.00 13.32
N ARG A 111 -12.40 -14.72 12.13
CA ARG A 111 -11.14 -13.98 11.94
C ARG A 111 -11.34 -12.47 12.03
N CYS A 112 -10.26 -11.75 12.36
CA CYS A 112 -10.23 -10.30 12.34
C CYS A 112 -10.26 -9.76 10.91
N LEU A 113 -9.42 -10.33 10.04
CA LEU A 113 -9.26 -9.90 8.65
C LEU A 113 -9.38 -11.11 7.72
N THR A 114 -10.03 -10.95 6.57
CA THR A 114 -10.04 -11.96 5.50
C THR A 114 -9.77 -11.28 4.17
N TYR A 115 -8.62 -11.61 3.58
CA TYR A 115 -8.16 -11.04 2.32
C TYR A 115 -8.63 -11.92 1.16
N GLU A 116 -9.12 -11.26 0.12
CA GLU A 116 -9.39 -11.92 -1.16
C GLU A 116 -8.09 -12.01 -1.95
N VAL A 117 -7.90 -13.13 -2.63
CA VAL A 117 -6.78 -13.37 -3.54
C VAL A 117 -7.29 -13.96 -4.84
N ILE A 118 -6.57 -13.71 -5.93
CA ILE A 118 -6.86 -14.33 -7.24
C ILE A 118 -5.66 -15.17 -7.69
N SER A 119 -5.90 -16.12 -8.60
CA SER A 119 -4.78 -16.80 -9.27
C SER A 119 -3.93 -15.78 -10.00
N ARG A 120 -2.61 -15.82 -9.75
CA ARG A 120 -1.65 -14.90 -10.34
C ARG A 120 -1.49 -15.13 -11.84
N ARG A 121 -1.38 -14.05 -12.60
CA ARG A 121 -0.95 -14.00 -14.00
C ARG A 121 0.34 -13.18 -14.15
N LEU A 122 0.98 -13.28 -15.31
CA LEU A 122 2.28 -12.64 -15.61
C LEU A 122 2.22 -11.11 -15.56
N ASP A 123 1.07 -10.54 -15.92
CA ASP A 123 0.77 -9.11 -15.92
C ASP A 123 0.46 -8.55 -14.53
N ASP A 124 0.18 -9.41 -13.55
CA ASP A 124 -0.09 -8.98 -12.17
C ASP A 124 1.20 -8.51 -11.51
N ARG A 125 1.26 -7.21 -11.18
CA ARG A 125 2.38 -6.58 -10.47
C ARG A 125 1.99 -6.22 -9.05
N GLY A 126 2.73 -6.72 -8.07
CA GLY A 126 2.52 -6.47 -6.66
C GLY A 126 2.66 -7.71 -5.78
N GLY A 127 2.34 -7.52 -4.50
CA GLY A 127 2.43 -8.56 -3.50
C GLY A 127 1.51 -9.75 -3.75
N GLY A 128 1.81 -10.85 -3.09
CA GLY A 128 1.03 -12.07 -3.19
C GLY A 128 1.10 -12.92 -1.92
N LEU A 129 0.42 -14.05 -1.96
CA LEU A 129 0.36 -14.97 -0.82
C LEU A 129 1.60 -15.84 -0.77
N ALA A 130 2.30 -15.83 0.36
CA ALA A 130 3.47 -16.66 0.58
C ALA A 130 3.46 -17.28 1.97
N ARG A 131 4.26 -18.34 2.16
CA ARG A 131 4.58 -18.86 3.48
C ARG A 131 5.94 -18.33 3.91
N VAL A 132 5.97 -17.54 4.97
CA VAL A 132 7.20 -17.03 5.59
C VAL A 132 7.24 -17.51 7.03
N ASP A 133 8.35 -18.14 7.43
CA ASP A 133 8.53 -18.72 8.75
C ASP A 133 7.35 -19.63 9.18
N GLY A 134 6.89 -20.46 8.26
CA GLY A 134 5.78 -21.38 8.46
C GLY A 134 4.38 -20.75 8.40
N ARG A 135 4.24 -19.42 8.43
CA ARG A 135 2.97 -18.70 8.44
C ARG A 135 2.60 -18.20 7.06
N VAL A 136 1.34 -18.41 6.67
CA VAL A 136 0.78 -17.84 5.44
C VAL A 136 0.49 -16.36 5.68
N ARG A 137 1.05 -15.48 4.84
CA ARG A 137 0.83 -14.03 4.88
C ARG A 137 0.94 -13.42 3.48
N LEU A 138 0.49 -12.18 3.35
CA LEU A 138 0.79 -11.38 2.17
C LEU A 138 2.22 -10.88 2.27
N VAL A 139 2.93 -10.90 1.15
CA VAL A 139 4.27 -10.36 1.02
C VAL A 139 4.24 -9.34 -0.11
N GLU A 140 4.48 -8.09 0.24
CA GLU A 140 4.52 -6.97 -0.70
C GLU A 140 5.73 -7.10 -1.63
N GLY A 141 5.61 -6.65 -2.88
CA GLY A 141 6.70 -6.73 -3.85
C GLY A 141 7.98 -6.04 -3.35
N LEU A 142 7.83 -4.89 -2.68
CA LEU A 142 8.92 -4.14 -2.05
C LEU A 142 9.62 -4.89 -0.90
N ALA A 143 8.98 -5.91 -0.32
CA ALA A 143 9.55 -6.74 0.74
C ALA A 143 10.35 -7.93 0.18
N MET A 144 10.27 -8.20 -1.12
CA MET A 144 10.97 -9.33 -1.74
C MET A 144 12.44 -8.98 -1.99
N PRO A 145 13.39 -9.85 -1.61
CA PRO A 145 14.80 -9.58 -1.80
C PRO A 145 15.25 -9.59 -3.26
N ARG A 146 14.44 -10.20 -4.15
CA ARG A 146 14.68 -10.26 -5.61
C ARG A 146 13.35 -10.21 -6.33
N GLU A 147 13.28 -9.46 -7.42
CA GLU A 147 12.06 -9.31 -8.22
C GLU A 147 11.61 -10.66 -8.79
N GLU A 148 12.52 -11.56 -9.16
CA GLU A 148 12.12 -12.84 -9.78
C GLU A 148 11.29 -13.75 -8.85
N LEU A 149 11.39 -13.58 -7.53
CA LEU A 149 10.61 -14.35 -6.56
C LEU A 149 9.11 -14.08 -6.69
N GLU A 150 8.75 -12.91 -7.21
CA GLU A 150 7.38 -12.51 -7.47
C GLU A 150 6.68 -13.52 -8.41
N PHE A 151 7.40 -14.05 -9.41
CA PHE A 151 6.89 -15.04 -10.37
C PHE A 151 6.65 -16.43 -9.77
N GLY A 152 7.22 -16.72 -8.60
CA GLY A 152 7.00 -17.98 -7.87
C GLY A 152 5.68 -18.03 -7.11
N LEU A 153 4.95 -16.91 -7.00
CA LEU A 153 3.71 -16.83 -6.23
C LEU A 153 2.50 -17.31 -7.03
N SER A 154 1.69 -18.18 -6.45
CA SER A 154 0.47 -18.69 -7.10
C SER A 154 -0.72 -17.75 -6.98
N PHE A 155 -0.72 -16.87 -5.97
CA PHE A 155 -1.85 -16.00 -5.65
C PHE A 155 -1.40 -14.55 -5.62
N TYR A 156 -2.18 -13.70 -6.31
CA TYR A 156 -2.05 -12.26 -6.30
C TYR A 156 -2.99 -11.63 -5.27
N ASN A 157 -2.49 -10.59 -4.59
CA ASN A 157 -3.23 -9.84 -3.59
C ASN A 157 -4.15 -8.80 -4.24
N THR A 158 -5.47 -8.98 -4.10
CA THR A 158 -6.46 -8.01 -4.63
C THR A 158 -6.57 -6.75 -3.76
N LEU A 159 -6.02 -6.80 -2.55
CA LEU A 159 -6.23 -5.84 -1.46
C LEU A 159 -7.69 -5.69 -1.00
N THR A 160 -8.62 -6.49 -1.51
CA THR A 160 -9.99 -6.56 -0.98
C THR A 160 -10.00 -7.34 0.33
N THR A 161 -10.42 -6.69 1.41
CA THR A 161 -10.33 -7.19 2.78
C THR A 161 -11.67 -7.05 3.48
N TRP A 162 -12.19 -8.17 3.99
CA TRP A 162 -13.30 -8.20 4.94
C TRP A 162 -12.76 -8.00 6.35
N VAL A 163 -13.33 -7.06 7.08
CA VAL A 163 -12.86 -6.61 8.39
C VAL A 163 -13.97 -6.80 9.41
N ASP A 164 -13.67 -7.47 10.52
CA ASP A 164 -14.51 -7.42 11.72
C ASP A 164 -14.11 -6.22 12.59
N ILE A 165 -15.05 -5.32 12.82
CA ILE A 165 -14.81 -4.03 13.48
C ILE A 165 -14.34 -4.24 14.92
N ASP A 166 -15.03 -5.07 15.69
CA ASP A 166 -14.74 -5.23 17.13
C ASP A 166 -13.42 -5.96 17.35
N ARG A 167 -13.10 -6.95 16.52
CA ARG A 167 -11.80 -7.63 16.53
C ARG A 167 -10.68 -6.69 16.12
N LEU A 168 -10.89 -5.86 15.10
CA LEU A 168 -9.90 -4.86 14.68
C LEU A 168 -9.67 -3.83 15.79
N LEU A 169 -10.72 -3.31 16.44
CA LEU A 169 -10.56 -2.42 17.59
C LEU A 169 -9.77 -3.11 18.71
N GLY A 170 -10.07 -4.38 19.00
CA GLY A 170 -9.33 -5.19 19.97
C GLY A 170 -7.83 -5.30 19.65
N VAL A 171 -7.49 -5.47 18.37
CA VAL A 171 -6.10 -5.47 17.87
C VAL A 171 -5.39 -4.12 18.14
N PHE A 172 -6.11 -3.00 18.11
CA PHE A 172 -5.61 -1.68 18.47
C PHE A 172 -5.63 -1.42 20.00
N GLY A 173 -6.19 -2.33 20.79
CA GLY A 173 -6.42 -2.16 22.23
C GLY A 173 -7.56 -1.17 22.55
N LEU A 174 -8.56 -1.11 21.66
CA LEU A 174 -9.72 -0.24 21.74
C LEU A 174 -11.02 -1.04 21.81
N ALA A 175 -12.06 -0.43 22.37
CA ALA A 175 -13.45 -0.81 22.21
C ALA A 175 -14.24 0.33 21.55
N ARG A 176 -15.46 0.07 21.09
CA ARG A 176 -16.30 1.10 20.43
C ARG A 176 -16.43 2.41 21.21
N PRO A 177 -16.64 2.42 22.55
CA PRO A 177 -16.74 3.68 23.30
C PRO A 177 -15.44 4.50 23.30
N ASP A 178 -14.28 3.85 23.15
CA ASP A 178 -12.98 4.52 23.12
C ASP A 178 -12.82 5.40 21.86
N LEU A 179 -13.63 5.19 20.82
CA LEU A 179 -13.60 6.00 19.59
C LEU A 179 -14.03 7.46 19.83
N ALA A 180 -14.62 7.77 20.99
CA ALA A 180 -14.92 9.15 21.39
C ALA A 180 -13.71 9.88 22.02
N ASP A 181 -12.63 9.17 22.34
CA ASP A 181 -11.41 9.71 22.96
C ASP A 181 -10.27 9.79 21.93
N ASP A 182 -10.10 10.98 21.33
CA ASP A 182 -9.08 11.23 20.31
C ASP A 182 -7.65 10.93 20.79
N ALA A 183 -7.32 11.26 22.05
CA ALA A 183 -5.99 11.01 22.59
C ALA A 183 -5.71 9.51 22.68
N ARG A 184 -6.70 8.72 23.14
CA ARG A 184 -6.59 7.28 23.22
C ARG A 184 -6.51 6.62 21.83
N VAL A 185 -7.34 7.06 20.89
CA VAL A 185 -7.32 6.57 19.51
C VAL A 185 -5.98 6.89 18.84
N SER A 186 -5.51 8.13 18.94
CA SER A 186 -4.23 8.56 18.37
C SER A 186 -3.05 7.76 18.96
N ALA A 187 -3.04 7.53 20.28
CA ALA A 187 -2.03 6.69 20.91
C ALA A 187 -2.08 5.22 20.42
N ALA A 188 -3.28 4.66 20.23
CA ALA A 188 -3.46 3.30 19.71
C ALA A 188 -2.97 3.16 18.27
N VAL A 189 -3.34 4.11 17.39
CA VAL A 189 -2.88 4.13 16.00
C VAL A 189 -1.36 4.28 15.92
N HIS A 190 -0.77 5.15 16.74
CA HIS A 190 0.69 5.32 16.77
C HIS A 190 1.41 4.04 17.23
N ARG A 191 0.93 3.38 18.29
CA ARG A 191 1.47 2.10 18.74
C ARG A 191 1.41 1.03 17.65
N MET A 192 0.28 0.93 16.92
CA MET A 192 0.17 -0.04 15.83
C MET A 192 1.08 0.30 14.65
N ALA A 193 1.14 1.57 14.25
CA ALA A 193 1.99 2.03 13.14
C ALA A 193 3.46 1.66 13.36
N GLY A 194 3.96 1.77 14.60
CA GLY A 194 5.33 1.41 14.97
C GLY A 194 5.66 -0.08 14.85
N ARG A 195 4.65 -0.95 14.70
CA ARG A 195 4.81 -2.41 14.56
C ARG A 195 4.82 -2.88 13.12
N LEU A 196 4.42 -2.01 12.19
CA LEU A 196 4.40 -2.32 10.77
C LEU A 196 5.72 -1.92 10.12
N PRO A 197 6.14 -2.65 9.07
CA PRO A 197 7.22 -2.22 8.21
C PRO A 197 7.01 -0.78 7.71
N THR A 198 8.10 -0.09 7.45
CA THR A 198 8.10 1.18 6.72
C THR A 198 8.94 0.96 5.47
N TYR A 199 8.29 1.00 4.31
CA TYR A 199 8.99 0.94 3.04
C TYR A 199 9.52 2.31 2.70
N VAL A 200 10.72 2.35 2.14
CA VAL A 200 11.43 3.57 1.82
C VAL A 200 11.72 3.54 0.33
N THR A 201 11.24 4.54 -0.40
CA THR A 201 11.51 4.66 -1.84
C THR A 201 12.17 6.00 -2.15
N LEU A 202 13.13 5.98 -3.06
CA LEU A 202 13.70 7.20 -3.61
C LEU A 202 12.83 7.66 -4.79
N LYS A 203 12.48 8.94 -4.78
CA LYS A 203 11.77 9.62 -5.88
C LYS A 203 12.50 10.90 -6.21
N ASP A 204 12.09 11.52 -7.30
CA ASP A 204 12.66 12.77 -7.76
C ASP A 204 11.65 13.91 -7.63
N VAL A 205 12.12 15.05 -7.12
CA VAL A 205 11.42 16.34 -7.18
C VAL A 205 12.15 17.25 -8.14
N LYS A 206 11.40 18.14 -8.76
CA LYS A 206 11.88 19.12 -9.73
C LYS A 206 11.87 20.48 -9.06
N LYS A 207 13.02 21.15 -8.95
CA LYS A 207 13.12 22.53 -8.48
C LYS A 207 13.24 23.46 -9.68
N ARG A 208 12.28 24.38 -9.82
CA ARG A 208 12.32 25.40 -10.87
C ARG A 208 12.92 26.69 -10.34
N TRP A 209 13.84 27.25 -11.11
CA TRP A 209 14.36 28.59 -10.90
C TRP A 209 14.33 29.36 -12.23
N GLY A 210 14.63 30.67 -12.19
CA GLY A 210 14.41 31.61 -13.29
C GLY A 210 14.93 31.12 -14.65
N HIS A 211 14.34 31.66 -15.73
CA HIS A 211 14.68 31.30 -17.13
C HIS A 211 14.33 29.86 -17.54
N GLY A 212 13.34 29.23 -16.89
CA GLY A 212 12.83 27.92 -17.30
C GLY A 212 13.77 26.76 -17.01
N GLN A 213 14.77 26.98 -16.15
CA GLN A 213 15.69 25.93 -15.73
C GLN A 213 15.05 25.08 -14.63
N GLU A 214 15.32 23.78 -14.67
CA GLU A 214 14.77 22.80 -13.73
C GLU A 214 15.89 21.86 -13.29
N ASP A 215 16.14 21.82 -11.98
CA ASP A 215 17.02 20.85 -11.35
C ASP A 215 16.21 19.69 -10.77
N VAL A 216 16.79 18.50 -10.77
CA VAL A 216 16.16 17.30 -10.21
C VAL A 216 16.91 16.86 -8.96
N PHE A 217 16.17 16.73 -7.86
CA PHE A 217 16.71 16.34 -6.57
C PHE A 217 16.05 15.06 -6.06
N PRO A 218 16.83 14.12 -5.48
CA PRO A 218 16.26 12.92 -4.92
C PRO A 218 15.64 13.20 -3.55
N VAL A 219 14.37 12.83 -3.39
CA VAL A 219 13.66 12.79 -2.11
C VAL A 219 13.41 11.36 -1.68
N CYS A 220 13.07 11.22 -0.40
CA CYS A 220 12.69 9.95 0.19
C CYS A 220 11.19 10.00 0.46
N GLN A 221 10.46 9.02 -0.04
CA GLN A 221 9.08 8.76 0.35
C GLN A 221 9.04 7.51 1.23
N PHE A 222 8.09 7.47 2.15
CA PHE A 222 7.92 6.32 3.03
C PHE A 222 6.46 5.89 3.11
N GLU A 223 6.24 4.58 3.20
CA GLU A 223 4.90 4.01 3.11
C GLU A 223 4.71 2.86 4.10
N LYS A 224 3.47 2.74 4.61
CA LYS A 224 2.99 1.57 5.34
C LYS A 224 1.87 0.91 4.55
N LEU A 225 1.92 -0.42 4.41
CA LEU A 225 1.02 -1.16 3.54
C LEU A 225 0.02 -1.98 4.35
N TRP A 226 -1.26 -1.90 3.98
CA TRP A 226 -2.36 -2.63 4.62
C TRP A 226 -2.18 -4.15 4.63
N GLY A 227 -1.51 -4.71 3.62
CA GLY A 227 -1.21 -6.15 3.55
C GLY A 227 -0.30 -6.63 4.70
N ASP A 228 0.55 -5.75 5.26
CA ASP A 228 1.48 -6.09 6.34
C ASP A 228 0.78 -6.42 7.67
N MET A 229 -0.52 -6.08 7.81
CA MET A 229 -1.32 -6.57 8.93
C MET A 229 -1.29 -8.10 9.03
N THR A 230 -1.11 -8.81 7.91
CA THR A 230 -0.98 -10.28 7.89
C THR A 230 0.35 -10.81 8.44
N ALA A 231 1.37 -9.95 8.58
CA ALA A 231 2.63 -10.34 9.21
C ALA A 231 2.53 -10.39 10.74
N LEU A 232 1.60 -9.63 11.33
CA LEU A 232 1.42 -9.55 12.77
C LEU A 232 0.83 -10.86 13.34
N PRO A 233 1.42 -11.47 14.39
CA PRO A 233 0.97 -12.75 14.94
C PRO A 233 -0.39 -12.72 15.63
N GLU A 234 -0.71 -11.62 16.30
CA GLU A 234 -1.97 -11.45 17.02
C GLU A 234 -3.16 -11.05 16.15
N VAL A 235 -2.91 -10.68 14.89
CA VAL A 235 -3.98 -10.37 13.93
C VAL A 235 -4.42 -11.66 13.27
N ALA A 236 -5.60 -12.15 13.65
CA ALA A 236 -6.19 -13.35 13.07
C ALA A 236 -6.60 -13.09 11.61
N CYS A 237 -5.71 -13.40 10.67
CA CYS A 237 -5.93 -13.24 9.23
C CYS A 237 -6.34 -14.54 8.54
N GLY A 238 -7.05 -14.40 7.42
CA GLY A 238 -7.47 -15.50 6.54
C GLY A 238 -7.48 -15.07 5.09
N PHE A 239 -7.62 -16.04 4.20
CA PHE A 239 -7.53 -15.84 2.76
C PHE A 239 -8.65 -16.60 2.06
N VAL A 240 -9.23 -15.98 1.03
CA VAL A 240 -10.25 -16.60 0.19
C VAL A 240 -9.89 -16.37 -1.29
N ALA A 241 -9.82 -17.45 -2.06
CA ALA A 241 -9.63 -17.35 -3.49
C ALA A 241 -10.96 -16.93 -4.14
N VAL A 242 -10.91 -15.89 -4.97
CA VAL A 242 -12.07 -15.37 -5.70
C VAL A 242 -11.83 -15.40 -7.21
N SER A 243 -12.87 -15.13 -7.98
CA SER A 243 -12.75 -15.03 -9.44
C SER A 243 -11.86 -13.84 -9.83
N ARG A 244 -11.17 -13.96 -10.98
CA ARG A 244 -10.35 -12.86 -11.49
C ARG A 244 -11.17 -11.59 -11.72
N VAL A 245 -12.37 -11.73 -12.27
CA VAL A 245 -13.28 -10.60 -12.52
C VAL A 245 -13.53 -9.78 -11.25
N ARG A 246 -13.69 -10.44 -10.10
CA ARG A 246 -13.92 -9.78 -8.80
C ARG A 246 -12.68 -9.07 -8.27
N GLY A 247 -11.50 -9.67 -8.44
CA GLY A 247 -10.28 -9.26 -7.73
C GLY A 247 -9.20 -8.57 -8.55
N GLN A 248 -9.29 -8.55 -9.88
CA GLN A 248 -8.26 -7.91 -10.71
C GLN A 248 -8.29 -6.38 -10.59
N GLN A 249 -7.12 -5.79 -10.77
CA GLN A 249 -6.90 -4.35 -10.66
C GLN A 249 -6.59 -3.75 -12.02
N LEU A 250 -7.07 -2.54 -12.28
CA LEU A 250 -6.75 -1.74 -13.45
C LEU A 250 -5.79 -0.61 -13.08
N LYS A 251 -4.49 -0.90 -13.15
CA LYS A 251 -3.41 0.02 -12.76
C LYS A 251 -2.87 0.85 -13.92
N ASP A 252 -2.94 0.32 -15.14
CA ASP A 252 -2.36 0.95 -16.33
C ASP A 252 -3.39 1.00 -17.47
N PRO A 253 -3.51 2.13 -18.20
CA PRO A 253 -4.39 2.25 -19.36
C PRO A 253 -4.22 1.14 -20.41
N ALA A 254 -3.03 0.57 -20.56
CA ALA A 254 -2.76 -0.53 -21.48
C ALA A 254 -3.53 -1.82 -21.13
N GLN A 255 -4.03 -1.95 -19.89
CA GLN A 255 -4.83 -3.11 -19.45
C GLN A 255 -6.29 -3.04 -19.91
N LEU A 256 -6.76 -1.87 -20.37
CA LEU A 256 -8.18 -1.66 -20.71
C LEU A 256 -8.67 -2.55 -21.85
N ASP A 257 -7.88 -2.72 -22.92
CA ASP A 257 -8.29 -3.54 -24.07
C ASP A 257 -8.49 -5.01 -23.67
N GLY A 258 -7.56 -5.56 -22.87
CA GLY A 258 -7.67 -6.91 -22.34
C GLY A 258 -8.89 -7.08 -21.43
N TRP A 259 -9.11 -6.12 -20.54
CA TRP A 259 -10.22 -6.11 -19.58
C TRP A 259 -11.61 -5.98 -20.23
N VAL A 260 -11.71 -5.28 -21.36
CA VAL A 260 -12.94 -5.24 -22.16
C VAL A 260 -13.16 -6.58 -22.86
N ARG A 261 -12.12 -7.13 -23.48
CA ARG A 261 -12.21 -8.36 -24.31
C ARG A 261 -12.42 -9.63 -23.50
N ASP A 262 -11.95 -9.69 -22.26
CA ASP A 262 -12.09 -10.88 -21.41
C ASP A 262 -13.45 -10.96 -20.69
N GLY A 263 -14.35 -10.00 -20.94
CA GLY A 263 -15.70 -9.94 -20.39
C GLY A 263 -15.81 -9.30 -19.00
N SER A 264 -14.70 -8.81 -18.45
CA SER A 264 -14.68 -8.19 -17.13
C SER A 264 -15.42 -6.86 -17.09
N ALA A 265 -15.27 -6.04 -18.14
CA ALA A 265 -16.03 -4.79 -18.28
C ALA A 265 -17.54 -5.03 -18.19
N ALA A 266 -18.05 -5.93 -19.03
CA ALA A 266 -19.47 -6.28 -19.06
C ALA A 266 -19.96 -6.89 -17.72
N ALA A 267 -19.09 -7.61 -17.00
CA ALA A 267 -19.43 -8.13 -15.69
C ALA A 267 -19.53 -7.04 -14.61
N VAL A 268 -18.64 -6.04 -14.66
CA VAL A 268 -18.71 -4.87 -13.76
C VAL A 268 -19.93 -4.00 -14.07
N GLU A 269 -20.26 -3.79 -15.35
CA GLU A 269 -21.48 -3.07 -15.75
C GLU A 269 -22.73 -3.69 -15.13
N ARG A 270 -22.84 -5.02 -15.15
CA ARG A 270 -23.96 -5.75 -14.52
C ARG A 270 -24.05 -5.61 -13.00
N LEU A 271 -22.96 -5.22 -12.32
CA LEU A 271 -23.02 -4.93 -10.88
C LEU A 271 -23.73 -3.60 -10.59
N CYS A 272 -23.79 -2.71 -11.59
CA CYS A 272 -24.42 -1.40 -11.52
C CYS A 272 -25.84 -1.39 -12.09
N ASP A 273 -26.34 -2.52 -12.59
CA ASP A 273 -27.74 -2.68 -12.97
C ASP A 273 -28.59 -2.81 -11.71
N TRP A 274 -28.87 -1.66 -11.09
CA TRP A 274 -29.80 -1.56 -9.97
C TRP A 274 -31.22 -1.58 -10.53
N GLU A 275 -31.96 -2.68 -10.31
CA GLU A 275 -33.43 -2.70 -10.42
C GLU A 275 -34.09 -1.98 -9.24
#